data_AF-A0A819ING2-F1
#
_entry.id   AF-A0A819ING2-F1
#
_cell.length_a   1.000
_cell.length_b   1.000
_cell.length_c   1.000
_cell.angle_alpha   90.00
_cell.angle_beta   90.00
_cell.angle_gamma   90.00
#
_symmetry.space_group_name_H-M   'P 1'
#
loop_
_entity.id
_entity.type
_entity.pdbx_description
1 polymer ?
#
loop_
_entity_poly.entity_id
_entity_poly.type
_entity_poly.pdbx_seq_one_letter_code
_entity_poly.pdbx_strand_id
1 'polypeptide(L)'
;FIRDLLLWTILMDRFHMTTFLCSQTENTIVASLLASKIYQTAAESEKNFEKKLVYRNREKIFDEHATIIMNRCFNTNEDLAIQILTSHSEVYFDYSPLELAEEIGSHSFLGTKCVQKYLDRQWSGAIIRDTHSSICIRALQTCLINPICLPGPGFEFFRSPCMRFRLNIVSI
;
A
#
# COMPACT_ATOMS: atom_id res chain seq x y z
N PHE A 1 -9.73 -17.98 -15.21
CA PHE A 1 -10.23 -19.21 -14.56
C PHE A 1 -10.05 -19.20 -13.04
N ILE A 2 -8.82 -19.18 -12.50
CA ILE A 2 -8.63 -19.22 -11.03
C ILE A 2 -9.27 -17.99 -10.35
N ARG A 3 -9.15 -16.80 -10.95
CA ARG A 3 -9.85 -15.59 -10.48
C ARG A 3 -11.36 -15.76 -10.43
N ASP A 4 -11.96 -16.25 -11.50
CA ASP A 4 -13.42 -16.34 -11.62
C ASP A 4 -13.97 -17.40 -10.64
N LEU A 5 -13.22 -18.48 -10.44
CA LEU A 5 -13.50 -19.47 -9.40
C LEU A 5 -13.35 -18.86 -7.99
N LEU A 6 -12.31 -18.07 -7.73
CA LEU A 6 -12.12 -17.38 -6.46
C LEU A 6 -13.31 -16.44 -6.16
N LEU A 7 -13.68 -15.59 -7.12
CA LEU A 7 -14.84 -14.71 -7.01
C LEU A 7 -16.12 -15.49 -6.70
N TRP A 8 -16.34 -16.60 -7.42
CA TRP A 8 -17.47 -17.49 -7.14
C TRP A 8 -17.43 -18.04 -5.71
N THR A 9 -16.27 -18.47 -5.20
CA THR A 9 -16.17 -18.99 -3.82
C THR A 9 -16.45 -17.93 -2.76
N ILE A 10 -16.02 -16.68 -3.00
CA ILE A 10 -16.29 -15.56 -2.09
C ILE A 10 -17.79 -15.24 -2.08
N LEU A 11 -18.41 -15.12 -3.25
CA LEU A 11 -19.84 -14.81 -3.40
C LEU A 11 -20.75 -15.92 -2.84
N MET A 12 -20.34 -17.18 -2.97
CA MET A 12 -21.06 -18.34 -2.42
C MET A 12 -20.74 -18.61 -0.95
N ASP A 13 -19.99 -17.72 -0.30
CA ASP A 13 -19.61 -17.79 1.11
C ASP A 13 -18.85 -19.08 1.53
N ARG A 14 -18.05 -19.64 0.61
CA ARG A 14 -17.29 -20.88 0.81
C ARG A 14 -15.93 -20.64 1.46
N PHE A 15 -15.93 -20.21 2.72
CA PHE A 15 -14.74 -19.74 3.46
C PHE A 15 -13.47 -20.60 3.27
N HIS A 16 -13.52 -21.91 3.55
CA HIS A 16 -12.35 -22.78 3.45
C HIS A 16 -11.79 -22.90 2.02
N MET A 17 -12.68 -22.88 1.03
CA MET A 17 -12.28 -22.93 -0.37
C MET A 17 -11.66 -21.60 -0.81
N THR A 18 -12.24 -20.48 -0.35
CA THR A 18 -11.68 -19.14 -0.57
C THR A 18 -10.27 -19.05 0.02
N THR A 19 -10.07 -19.48 1.27
CA THR A 19 -8.73 -19.44 1.90
C THR A 19 -7.71 -20.26 1.12
N PHE A 20 -8.09 -21.46 0.68
CA PHE A 20 -7.22 -22.32 -0.11
C PHE A 20 -6.84 -21.69 -1.45
N LEU A 21 -7.83 -21.18 -2.18
CA LEU A 21 -7.60 -20.54 -3.48
C LEU A 21 -6.77 -19.27 -3.36
N CYS A 22 -7.01 -18.44 -2.34
CA CYS A 22 -6.19 -17.27 -2.07
C CYS A 22 -4.71 -17.68 -1.94
N SER A 23 -4.38 -18.69 -1.14
CA SER A 23 -3.00 -19.16 -0.96
C SER A 23 -2.34 -19.79 -2.19
N GLN A 24 -3.12 -20.31 -3.15
CA GLN A 24 -2.60 -20.93 -4.38
C GLN A 24 -2.41 -19.94 -5.53
N THR A 25 -2.97 -18.73 -5.43
CA THR A 25 -2.86 -17.72 -6.49
C THR A 25 -1.49 -17.04 -6.51
N GLU A 26 -0.97 -16.76 -7.71
CA GLU A 26 0.28 -16.00 -7.91
C GLU A 26 0.21 -14.60 -7.31
N ASN A 27 -0.96 -13.96 -7.35
CA ASN A 27 -1.22 -12.64 -6.74
C ASN A 27 -1.98 -12.78 -5.41
N THR A 28 -1.41 -13.55 -4.50
CA THR A 28 -1.99 -13.94 -3.19
C THR A 28 -2.43 -12.72 -2.36
N ILE A 29 -1.68 -11.63 -2.43
CA ILE A 29 -1.93 -10.38 -1.69
C ILE A 29 -3.17 -9.68 -2.22
N VAL A 30 -3.23 -9.45 -3.54
CA VAL A 30 -4.38 -8.80 -4.20
C VAL A 30 -5.64 -9.65 -4.04
N ALA A 31 -5.53 -10.97 -4.21
CA ALA A 31 -6.63 -11.90 -4.00
C ALA A 31 -7.21 -11.82 -2.56
N SER A 32 -6.34 -11.73 -1.56
CA SER A 32 -6.75 -11.62 -0.14
C SER A 32 -7.39 -10.28 0.16
N LEU A 33 -6.81 -9.17 -0.33
CA LEU A 33 -7.42 -7.84 -0.19
C LEU A 33 -8.77 -7.75 -0.90
N LEU A 34 -8.90 -8.34 -2.09
CA LEU A 34 -10.16 -8.37 -2.83
C LEU A 34 -11.24 -9.15 -2.06
N ALA A 35 -10.88 -10.28 -1.47
CA ALA A 35 -11.77 -11.03 -0.60
C ALA A 35 -12.22 -10.18 0.60
N SER A 36 -11.29 -9.45 1.23
CA SER A 36 -11.59 -8.52 2.32
C SER A 36 -12.61 -7.46 1.89
N LYS A 37 -12.41 -6.80 0.75
CA LYS A 37 -13.35 -5.82 0.18
C LYS A 37 -14.75 -6.37 -0.03
N ILE A 38 -14.85 -7.58 -0.59
CA ILE A 38 -16.16 -8.20 -0.86
C ILE A 38 -16.85 -8.57 0.45
N TYR A 39 -16.12 -9.10 1.46
CA TYR A 39 -16.71 -9.37 2.77
C TYR A 39 -17.11 -8.11 3.53
N GLN A 40 -16.36 -7.02 3.39
CA GLN A 40 -16.69 -5.71 3.94
C GLN A 40 -18.02 -5.19 3.38
N THR A 41 -18.13 -5.15 2.05
CA THR A 41 -19.36 -4.71 1.34
C THR A 41 -20.54 -5.64 1.64
N ALA A 42 -20.32 -6.96 1.72
CA ALA A 42 -21.34 -7.92 2.14
C ALA A 42 -21.82 -7.62 3.58
N ALA A 43 -20.91 -7.36 4.52
CA ALA A 43 -21.23 -7.01 5.90
C ALA A 43 -22.04 -5.70 6.01
N GLU A 44 -21.82 -4.75 5.13
CA GLU A 44 -22.57 -3.48 5.09
C GLU A 44 -23.98 -3.65 4.56
N SER A 45 -24.17 -4.52 3.57
CA SER A 45 -25.47 -4.83 2.99
C SER A 45 -26.35 -5.74 3.86
N GLU A 46 -25.75 -6.49 4.80
CA GLU A 46 -26.42 -7.49 5.62
C GLU A 46 -27.21 -6.86 6.78
N LYS A 47 -28.47 -7.29 6.95
CA LYS A 47 -29.38 -6.79 8.00
C LYS A 47 -29.28 -7.60 9.29
N ASN A 48 -28.92 -8.88 9.19
CA ASN A 48 -28.76 -9.74 10.35
C ASN A 48 -27.41 -9.45 11.04
N PHE A 49 -27.46 -9.04 12.30
CA PHE A 49 -26.28 -8.70 13.08
C PHE A 49 -25.27 -9.85 13.23
N GLU A 50 -25.75 -11.09 13.44
CA GLU A 50 -24.86 -12.25 13.60
C GLU A 50 -24.10 -12.54 12.29
N LYS A 51 -24.80 -12.52 11.15
CA LYS A 51 -24.18 -12.70 9.83
C LYS A 51 -23.21 -11.59 9.51
N LYS A 52 -23.57 -10.34 9.81
CA LYS A 52 -22.70 -9.18 9.68
C LYS A 52 -21.40 -9.34 10.46
N LEU A 53 -21.48 -9.82 11.71
CA LEU A 53 -20.29 -10.08 12.53
C LEU A 53 -19.41 -11.18 11.93
N VAL A 54 -20.00 -12.24 11.39
CA VAL A 54 -19.26 -13.30 10.68
C VAL A 54 -18.52 -12.73 9.47
N TYR A 55 -19.16 -11.90 8.65
CA TYR A 55 -18.52 -11.28 7.48
C TYR A 55 -17.39 -10.32 7.88
N ARG A 56 -17.58 -9.50 8.92
CA ARG A 56 -16.52 -8.65 9.48
C ARG A 56 -15.33 -9.45 10.00
N ASN A 57 -15.58 -10.61 10.63
CA ASN A 57 -14.49 -11.48 11.07
C ASN A 57 -13.72 -12.07 9.87
N ARG A 58 -14.42 -12.47 8.79
CA ARG A 58 -13.79 -12.97 7.56
C ARG A 58 -12.99 -11.90 6.84
N GLU A 59 -13.54 -10.69 6.72
CA GLU A 59 -12.82 -9.49 6.25
C GLU A 59 -11.47 -9.35 6.96
N LYS A 60 -11.50 -9.35 8.31
CA LYS A 60 -10.29 -9.23 9.14
C LYS A 60 -9.29 -10.35 8.91
N ILE A 61 -9.75 -11.61 8.78
CA ILE A 61 -8.87 -12.75 8.51
C ILE A 61 -8.14 -12.59 7.18
N PHE A 62 -8.83 -12.17 6.12
CA PHE A 62 -8.21 -11.98 4.81
C PHE A 62 -7.28 -10.76 4.77
N ASP A 63 -7.61 -9.71 5.51
CA ASP A 63 -6.74 -8.55 5.70
C ASP A 63 -5.44 -8.90 6.44
N GLU A 64 -5.53 -9.65 7.54
CA GLU A 64 -4.38 -10.18 8.26
C GLU A 64 -3.54 -11.14 7.39
N HIS A 65 -4.21 -11.98 6.59
CA HIS A 65 -3.53 -12.88 5.65
C HIS A 65 -2.70 -12.10 4.61
N ALA A 66 -3.27 -11.06 4.00
CA ALA A 66 -2.55 -10.18 3.07
C ALA A 66 -1.34 -9.51 3.75
N THR A 67 -1.54 -9.02 4.97
CA THR A 67 -0.50 -8.36 5.78
C THR A 67 0.65 -9.31 6.11
N ILE A 68 0.35 -10.55 6.48
CA ILE A 68 1.37 -11.57 6.79
C ILE A 68 2.20 -11.90 5.54
N ILE A 69 1.56 -12.10 4.39
CA ILE A 69 2.26 -12.40 3.14
C ILE A 69 3.15 -11.23 2.74
N MET A 70 2.63 -10.00 2.78
CA MET A 70 3.41 -8.80 2.45
C MET A 70 4.64 -8.64 3.35
N ASN A 71 4.50 -8.87 4.66
CA ASN A 71 5.63 -8.85 5.59
C ASN A 71 6.68 -9.92 5.26
N ARG A 72 6.26 -11.11 4.86
CA ARG A 72 7.17 -12.19 4.43
C ARG A 72 7.91 -11.83 3.15
N CYS A 73 7.21 -11.29 2.15
CA CYS A 73 7.82 -10.79 0.92
C CYS A 73 8.86 -9.72 1.23
N PHE A 74 8.51 -8.75 2.09
CA PHE A 74 9.39 -7.66 2.49
C PHE A 74 10.65 -8.14 3.21
N ASN A 75 10.52 -9.10 4.14
CA ASN A 75 11.67 -9.68 4.84
C ASN A 75 12.60 -10.49 3.91
N THR A 76 12.09 -10.97 2.79
CA THR A 76 12.89 -11.75 1.81
C THR A 76 13.64 -10.82 0.87
N ASN A 77 12.94 -9.84 0.29
CA ASN A 77 13.53 -8.82 -0.56
C ASN A 77 12.67 -7.55 -0.51
N GLU A 78 13.24 -6.50 0.08
CA GLU A 78 12.51 -5.24 0.29
C GLU A 78 12.17 -4.53 -1.02
N ASP A 79 13.08 -4.51 -1.99
CA ASP A 79 12.88 -3.78 -3.24
C ASP A 79 11.86 -4.47 -4.15
N LEU A 80 11.90 -5.81 -4.23
CA LEU A 80 10.88 -6.57 -4.94
C LEU A 80 9.51 -6.48 -4.25
N ALA A 81 9.46 -6.49 -2.91
CA ALA A 81 8.19 -6.34 -2.20
C ALA A 81 7.54 -4.97 -2.46
N ILE A 82 8.36 -3.91 -2.53
CA ILE A 82 7.88 -2.57 -2.91
C ILE A 82 7.39 -2.55 -4.37
N GLN A 83 8.09 -3.22 -5.28
CA GLN A 83 7.63 -3.35 -6.66
C GLN A 83 6.28 -4.07 -6.74
N ILE A 84 6.10 -5.17 -6.00
CA ILE A 84 4.83 -5.91 -5.91
C ILE A 84 3.72 -5.01 -5.36
N LEU A 85 3.99 -4.21 -4.32
CA LEU A 85 3.04 -3.28 -3.72
C LEU A 85 2.48 -2.26 -4.73
N THR A 86 3.30 -1.80 -5.67
CA THR A 86 2.94 -0.83 -6.71
C THR A 86 2.54 -1.47 -8.04
N SER A 87 2.82 -2.75 -8.23
CA SER A 87 2.52 -3.44 -9.48
C SER A 87 1.02 -3.61 -9.64
N HIS A 88 0.53 -3.35 -10.85
CA HIS A 88 -0.87 -3.53 -11.17
C HIS A 88 -1.08 -4.98 -11.60
N SER A 89 -2.14 -5.59 -11.08
CA SER A 89 -2.48 -6.96 -11.43
C SER A 89 -3.47 -6.98 -12.59
N GLU A 90 -3.00 -7.27 -13.80
CA GLU A 90 -3.87 -7.46 -14.98
C GLU A 90 -4.95 -8.52 -14.74
N VAL A 91 -4.65 -9.49 -13.87
CA VAL A 91 -5.59 -10.55 -13.51
C VAL A 91 -6.73 -10.00 -12.66
N TYR A 92 -6.47 -9.11 -11.70
CA TYR A 92 -7.44 -8.66 -10.71
C TYR A 92 -7.86 -7.20 -10.91
N PHE A 93 -8.50 -6.94 -12.06
CA PHE A 93 -9.09 -5.64 -12.41
C PHE A 93 -8.10 -4.47 -12.46
N ASP A 94 -6.82 -4.76 -12.74
CA ASP A 94 -5.75 -3.77 -12.86
C ASP A 94 -5.50 -2.94 -11.58
N TYR A 95 -5.94 -3.43 -10.43
CA TYR A 95 -5.64 -2.78 -9.15
C TYR A 95 -4.22 -3.10 -8.69
N SER A 96 -3.56 -2.08 -8.12
CA SER A 96 -2.42 -2.32 -7.25
C SER A 96 -2.86 -2.74 -5.84
N PRO A 97 -2.05 -3.55 -5.12
CA PRO A 97 -2.33 -3.86 -3.72
C PRO A 97 -2.48 -2.60 -2.83
N LEU A 98 -1.76 -1.53 -3.16
CA LEU A 98 -1.82 -0.27 -2.41
C LEU A 98 -3.16 0.46 -2.60
N GLU A 99 -3.62 0.63 -3.84
CA GLU A 99 -4.91 1.27 -4.14
C GLU A 99 -6.07 0.48 -3.53
N LEU A 100 -6.00 -0.85 -3.62
CA LEU A 100 -7.03 -1.71 -3.06
C LEU A 100 -7.07 -1.62 -1.53
N ALA A 101 -5.91 -1.55 -0.87
CA ALA A 101 -5.84 -1.36 0.58
C ALA A 101 -6.34 0.01 1.05
N GLU A 102 -6.08 1.06 0.26
CA GLU A 102 -6.62 2.41 0.49
C GLU A 102 -8.15 2.41 0.38
N GLU A 103 -8.70 1.79 -0.65
CA GLU A 103 -10.14 1.76 -0.89
C GLU A 103 -10.91 0.98 0.19
N ILE A 104 -10.33 -0.11 0.72
CA ILE A 104 -10.91 -0.90 1.83
C ILE A 104 -10.77 -0.17 3.17
N GLY A 105 -9.83 0.78 3.28
CA GLY A 105 -9.47 1.40 4.55
C GLY A 105 -8.73 0.46 5.51
N SER A 106 -7.92 -0.46 4.98
CA SER A 106 -7.17 -1.40 5.82
C SER A 106 -5.99 -0.73 6.53
N HIS A 107 -6.21 -0.30 7.76
CA HIS A 107 -5.15 0.28 8.59
C HIS A 107 -4.04 -0.73 8.93
N SER A 108 -4.39 -2.01 9.10
CA SER A 108 -3.41 -3.08 9.40
C SER A 108 -2.41 -3.25 8.25
N PHE A 109 -2.93 -3.31 7.02
CA PHE A 109 -2.10 -3.47 5.84
C PHE A 109 -1.27 -2.21 5.57
N LEU A 110 -1.89 -1.02 5.63
CA LEU A 110 -1.19 0.25 5.42
C LEU A 110 -0.13 0.54 6.49
N GLY A 111 -0.30 0.02 7.70
CA GLY A 111 0.68 0.09 8.80
C GLY A 111 1.88 -0.83 8.63
N THR A 112 1.91 -1.67 7.58
CA THR A 112 3.01 -2.61 7.34
C THR A 112 4.33 -1.88 7.06
N LYS A 113 5.44 -2.43 7.55
CA LYS A 113 6.81 -1.87 7.31
C LYS A 113 7.10 -1.62 5.83
N CYS A 114 6.61 -2.50 4.95
CA CYS A 114 6.73 -2.35 3.50
C CYS A 114 6.07 -1.05 3.00
N VAL A 115 4.81 -0.80 3.37
CA VAL A 115 4.06 0.39 2.97
C VAL A 115 4.70 1.64 3.56
N GLN A 116 5.05 1.62 4.84
CA GLN A 116 5.72 2.75 5.49
C GLN A 116 7.05 3.09 4.82
N LYS A 117 7.89 2.09 4.53
CA LYS A 117 9.15 2.29 3.82
C LYS A 117 8.95 2.79 2.38
N TYR A 118 7.89 2.35 1.70
CA TYR A 118 7.51 2.86 0.39
C TYR A 118 7.07 4.32 0.47
N LEU A 119 6.18 4.68 1.40
CA LEU A 119 5.73 6.05 1.61
C LEU A 119 6.88 6.97 2.00
N ASP A 120 7.80 6.50 2.85
CA ASP A 120 9.02 7.22 3.19
C ASP A 120 9.90 7.47 1.96
N ARG A 121 10.05 6.47 1.07
CA ARG A 121 10.77 6.63 -0.21
C ARG A 121 10.09 7.67 -1.10
N GLN A 122 8.77 7.60 -1.24
CA GLN A 122 8.01 8.56 -2.05
C GLN A 122 8.06 9.96 -1.46
N TRP A 123 8.01 10.08 -0.13
CA TRP A 123 8.09 11.34 0.59
C TRP A 123 9.49 11.97 0.49
N SER A 124 10.54 11.18 0.66
CA SER A 124 11.93 11.62 0.54
C SER A 124 12.34 11.90 -0.91
N GLY A 125 11.68 11.28 -1.89
CA GLY A 125 12.08 11.36 -3.30
C GLY A 125 13.53 10.92 -3.50
N ALA A 126 14.28 11.68 -4.30
CA ALA A 126 15.70 11.43 -4.58
C ALA A 126 16.65 11.86 -3.43
N ILE A 127 16.12 12.35 -2.31
CA ILE A 127 16.94 12.76 -1.16
C ILE A 127 17.45 11.49 -0.48
N ILE A 128 18.74 11.22 -0.67
CA ILE A 128 19.43 10.04 -0.14
C ILE A 128 19.30 10.03 1.39
N ARG A 129 18.72 8.96 1.94
CA ARG A 129 18.43 8.82 3.38
C ARG A 129 19.66 8.81 4.29
N ASP A 130 20.86 8.59 3.74
CA ASP A 130 22.11 8.60 4.50
C ASP A 130 22.63 9.99 4.83
N THR A 131 21.98 11.04 4.34
CA THR A 131 22.36 12.37 4.70
C THR A 131 21.76 12.73 6.06
N HIS A 132 22.57 12.56 7.11
CA HIS A 132 22.41 13.21 8.41
C HIS A 132 21.75 14.60 8.23
N SER A 133 20.83 14.93 9.15
CA SER A 133 20.20 16.23 9.40
C SER A 133 20.96 17.49 8.87
N SER A 134 22.29 17.47 8.85
CA SER A 134 23.16 18.50 8.28
C SER A 134 22.93 18.84 6.80
N ILE A 135 22.55 17.93 5.90
CA ILE A 135 22.42 18.27 4.46
C ILE A 135 21.05 18.86 4.13
N CYS A 136 19.98 18.41 4.78
CA CYS A 136 18.68 19.10 4.68
C CYS A 136 18.78 20.54 5.21
N ILE A 137 19.53 20.77 6.30
CA ILE A 137 19.82 22.11 6.83
C ILE A 137 20.68 22.91 5.83
N ARG A 138 21.71 22.31 5.23
CA ARG A 138 22.57 22.98 4.23
C ARG A 138 21.84 23.27 2.91
N ALA A 139 20.91 22.43 2.51
CA ALA A 139 20.06 22.63 1.34
C ALA A 139 19.06 23.77 1.59
N LEU A 140 18.49 23.87 2.80
CA LEU A 140 17.67 25.01 3.22
C LEU A 140 18.49 26.31 3.28
N GLN A 141 19.72 26.27 3.79
CA GLN A 141 20.64 27.42 3.79
C GLN A 141 21.00 27.88 2.38
N THR A 142 21.22 26.95 1.43
CA THR A 142 21.50 27.31 0.03
C THR A 142 20.28 27.86 -0.70
N CYS A 143 19.06 27.42 -0.37
CA CYS A 143 17.82 28.01 -0.90
C CYS A 143 17.59 29.45 -0.44
N LEU A 144 17.99 29.81 0.79
CA LEU A 144 17.85 31.17 1.34
C LEU A 144 18.92 32.15 0.82
N ILE A 145 20.09 31.65 0.42
CA ILE A 145 21.25 32.49 0.09
C ILE A 145 21.37 32.76 -1.42
N ASN A 146 20.76 31.96 -2.31
CA ASN A 146 20.91 32.18 -3.75
C ASN A 146 19.71 31.67 -4.61
N PRO A 147 18.88 32.55 -5.19
CA PRO A 147 17.72 32.16 -6.01
C PRO A 147 18.06 31.72 -7.45
N ILE A 148 19.35 31.67 -7.83
CA ILE A 148 19.79 31.43 -9.22
C ILE A 148 20.26 29.97 -9.47
N CYS A 149 20.12 29.07 -8.49
CA CYS A 149 20.68 27.72 -8.65
C CYS A 149 19.74 26.75 -9.37
N LEU A 150 19.66 26.80 -10.71
CA LEU A 150 19.27 25.69 -11.58
C LEU A 150 20.02 25.83 -12.94
N PRO A 151 20.54 24.77 -13.59
CA PRO A 151 20.11 23.37 -13.53
C PRO A 151 21.25 22.37 -13.20
N GLY A 152 20.94 21.43 -12.33
CA GLY A 152 21.81 20.30 -11.98
C GLY A 152 21.00 19.30 -11.15
N PRO A 153 21.59 18.23 -10.57
CA PRO A 153 20.88 17.23 -9.76
C PRO A 153 20.04 17.79 -8.60
N GLY A 154 20.15 19.09 -8.30
CA GLY A 154 19.23 19.83 -7.42
C GLY A 154 17.78 19.99 -7.92
N PHE A 155 17.44 19.75 -9.19
CA PHE A 155 16.04 19.86 -9.63
C PHE A 155 15.15 18.72 -9.08
N GLU A 156 15.71 17.51 -8.92
CA GLU A 156 14.99 16.40 -8.25
C GLU A 156 14.81 16.65 -6.75
N PHE A 157 15.72 17.41 -6.14
CA PHE A 157 15.64 17.81 -4.75
C PHE A 157 14.37 18.65 -4.46
N PHE A 158 14.06 19.63 -5.32
CA PHE A 158 12.84 20.46 -5.20
C PHE A 158 11.55 19.75 -5.66
N ARG A 159 11.66 18.63 -6.39
CA ARG A 159 10.50 17.82 -6.79
C ARG A 159 9.97 16.93 -5.67
N SER A 160 10.81 16.64 -4.67
CA SER A 160 10.46 15.78 -3.54
C SER A 160 9.30 16.39 -2.72
N PRO A 161 8.24 15.63 -2.41
CA PRO A 161 7.07 16.14 -1.69
C PRO A 161 7.41 16.82 -0.37
N CYS A 162 8.40 16.30 0.37
CA CYS A 162 8.83 16.86 1.64
C CYS A 162 9.37 18.30 1.54
N MET A 163 10.06 18.63 0.45
CA MET A 163 10.61 19.98 0.23
C MET A 163 9.50 20.95 -0.20
N ARG A 164 8.58 20.51 -1.05
CA ARG A 164 7.41 21.30 -1.45
C ARG A 164 6.53 21.64 -0.26
N PHE A 165 6.28 20.67 0.62
CA PHE A 165 5.51 20.90 1.82
C PHE A 165 6.18 21.93 2.76
N ARG A 166 7.49 21.83 2.96
CA ARG A 166 8.26 22.80 3.76
C ARG A 166 8.25 24.20 3.14
N LEU A 167 8.42 24.31 1.83
CA LEU A 167 8.35 25.60 1.14
C LEU A 167 6.97 26.24 1.29
N ASN A 168 5.90 25.45 1.14
CA ASN A 168 4.52 25.93 1.33
C ASN A 168 4.28 26.48 2.75
N ILE A 169 4.85 25.85 3.78
CA ILE A 169 4.73 26.34 5.17
C ILE A 169 5.47 27.66 5.37
N VAL A 170 6.66 27.82 4.77
CA VAL A 170 7.49 29.04 4.93
C VAL A 170 6.96 30.21 4.09
N SER A 171 6.21 29.93 3.04
CA SER A 171 5.57 30.94 2.18
C SER A 171 4.23 31.48 2.70
N ILE A 172 3.78 31.05 3.89
CA ILE A 172 2.59 31.55 4.61
C ILE A 172 3.05 32.48 5.72
#